data_AF-W1VID6-F1
#
_entry.id   AF-W1VID6-F1
#
_cell.length_a   1.000
_cell.length_b   1.000
_cell.length_c   1.000
_cell.angle_alpha   90.00
_cell.angle_beta   90.00
_cell.angle_gamma   90.00
#
_symmetry.space_group_name_H-M   'P 1'
#
loop_
_entity.id
_entity.type
_entity.pdbx_description
1 polymer ?
#
loop_
_entity_poly.entity_id
_entity_poly.type
_entity_poly.pdbx_seq_one_letter_code
_entity_poly.pdbx_strand_id
1 'polypeptide(L)'
;MSDYYELLGVSRQASAEEIKKAYRKKARQLHPDVAGPGHEEEFKEVQVAYSVLSDEEKRQTYDLGGEDALHGGGGFPPGFSGDFSDLGGIFQTFFGGGGSRGPASRARRGQDGLVAVQVSLADVAFGATKTVPIDTYVTCTTCGGSCCAPGTEPVT
;
A
#
# COMPACT_ATOMS: atom_id res chain seq x y z
N MET A 1 -6.93 17.81 -17.96
CA MET A 1 -7.80 18.07 -16.81
C MET A 1 -9.10 17.36 -17.09
N SER A 2 -9.13 16.08 -16.72
CA SER A 2 -10.25 15.18 -16.97
C SER A 2 -11.06 15.16 -15.68
N ASP A 3 -12.32 15.60 -15.72
CA ASP A 3 -13.18 15.52 -14.53
C ASP A 3 -13.36 14.03 -14.13
N TYR A 4 -13.17 13.68 -12.86
CA TYR A 4 -13.35 12.29 -12.37
C TYR A 4 -14.77 11.78 -12.60
N TYR A 5 -15.76 12.67 -12.62
CA TYR A 5 -17.14 12.33 -12.96
C TYR A 5 -17.28 11.99 -14.45
N GLU A 6 -16.59 12.70 -15.34
CA GLU A 6 -16.54 12.41 -16.78
C GLU A 6 -15.76 11.11 -17.06
N LEU A 7 -14.65 10.90 -16.35
CA LEU A 7 -13.86 9.66 -16.40
C LEU A 7 -14.63 8.44 -15.92
N LEU A 8 -15.60 8.59 -15.03
CA LEU A 8 -16.53 7.50 -14.68
C LEU A 8 -17.80 7.48 -15.54
N GLY A 9 -18.10 8.57 -16.27
CA GLY A 9 -19.29 8.72 -17.09
C GLY A 9 -20.56 8.89 -16.25
N VAL A 10 -20.45 9.56 -15.11
CA VAL A 10 -21.54 9.78 -14.14
C VAL A 10 -21.76 11.27 -13.93
N SER A 11 -22.95 11.64 -13.46
CA SER A 11 -23.23 13.03 -13.06
C SER A 11 -22.46 13.40 -11.80
N ARG A 12 -22.16 14.70 -11.62
CA ARG A 12 -21.64 15.25 -10.36
C ARG A 12 -22.58 15.03 -9.17
N GLN A 13 -23.89 14.90 -9.43
CA GLN A 13 -24.89 14.56 -8.39
C GLN A 13 -25.08 13.04 -8.21
N ALA A 14 -24.24 12.20 -8.81
CA ALA A 14 -24.39 10.75 -8.70
C ALA A 14 -24.24 10.28 -7.25
N SER A 15 -25.06 9.30 -6.87
CA SER A 15 -24.95 8.60 -5.60
C SER A 15 -23.71 7.68 -5.56
N ALA A 16 -23.24 7.33 -4.37
CA ALA A 16 -22.13 6.39 -4.20
C ALA A 16 -22.39 5.03 -4.89
N GLU A 17 -23.63 4.57 -4.91
CA GLU A 17 -24.04 3.33 -5.59
C GLU A 17 -23.95 3.47 -7.12
N GLU A 18 -24.29 4.62 -7.68
CA GLU A 18 -24.14 4.89 -9.12
C GLU A 18 -22.67 4.98 -9.53
N ILE A 19 -21.83 5.63 -8.73
CA ILE A 19 -20.38 5.72 -8.91
C ILE A 19 -19.76 4.31 -8.91
N LYS A 20 -20.13 3.48 -7.93
CA LYS A 20 -19.68 2.09 -7.81
C LYS A 20 -20.13 1.22 -8.98
N LYS A 21 -21.36 1.42 -9.45
CA LYS A 21 -21.90 0.70 -10.61
C LYS A 21 -21.18 1.10 -11.90
N ALA A 22 -20.90 2.39 -12.08
CA ALA A 22 -20.17 2.91 -13.23
C ALA A 22 -18.72 2.43 -13.25
N TYR A 23 -18.02 2.45 -12.11
CA TYR A 23 -16.69 1.89 -11.96
C TYR A 23 -16.66 0.41 -12.35
N ARG A 24 -17.57 -0.42 -11.84
CA ARG A 24 -17.64 -1.86 -12.20
C ARG A 24 -17.86 -2.08 -13.70
N LYS A 25 -18.62 -1.22 -14.36
CA LYS A 25 -18.87 -1.30 -15.81
C LYS A 25 -17.60 -0.95 -16.60
N LYS A 26 -16.93 0.16 -16.27
CA LYS A 26 -15.68 0.58 -16.93
C LYS A 26 -14.52 -0.35 -16.64
N ALA A 27 -14.37 -0.81 -15.39
CA ALA A 27 -13.33 -1.77 -15.01
C ALA A 27 -13.43 -3.09 -15.78
N ARG A 28 -14.64 -3.58 -16.08
CA ARG A 28 -14.84 -4.76 -16.93
C ARG A 28 -14.55 -4.51 -18.40
N GLN A 29 -14.81 -3.29 -18.88
CA GLN A 29 -14.54 -2.89 -20.27
C GLN A 29 -13.05 -2.69 -20.54
N LEU A 30 -12.30 -2.23 -19.53
CA LEU A 30 -10.87 -1.93 -19.61
C LEU A 30 -9.99 -3.03 -19.00
N HIS A 31 -10.59 -4.16 -18.58
CA HIS A 31 -9.82 -5.27 -18.03
C HIS A 31 -8.93 -5.89 -19.13
N PRO A 32 -7.65 -6.23 -18.84
CA PRO A 32 -6.74 -6.80 -19.83
C PRO A 32 -7.28 -8.06 -20.51
N ASP A 33 -8.05 -8.88 -19.79
CA ASP A 33 -8.69 -10.08 -20.33
C ASP A 33 -9.80 -9.79 -21.36
N VAL A 34 -10.40 -8.59 -21.35
CA VAL A 34 -11.54 -8.23 -22.22
C VAL A 34 -11.12 -7.27 -23.34
N ALA A 35 -10.31 -6.27 -23.01
CA ALA A 35 -9.89 -5.22 -23.95
C ALA A 35 -8.55 -5.52 -24.65
N GLY A 36 -7.77 -6.47 -24.13
CA GLY A 36 -6.40 -6.72 -24.57
C GLY A 36 -5.40 -5.69 -24.04
N PRO A 37 -4.12 -5.82 -24.44
CA PRO A 37 -3.06 -4.90 -24.01
C PRO A 37 -3.21 -3.53 -24.65
N GLY A 38 -3.08 -2.46 -23.86
CA GLY A 38 -3.15 -1.06 -24.33
C GLY A 38 -4.10 -0.15 -23.55
N HIS A 39 -5.01 -0.72 -22.74
CA HIS A 39 -5.98 0.03 -21.92
C HIS A 39 -5.54 0.23 -20.46
N GLU A 40 -4.26 0.00 -20.17
CA GLU A 40 -3.74 0.05 -18.80
C GLU A 40 -3.75 1.47 -18.23
N GLU A 41 -3.45 2.48 -19.06
CA GLU A 41 -3.48 3.89 -18.66
C GLU A 41 -4.91 4.36 -18.35
N GLU A 42 -5.87 4.03 -19.21
CA GLU A 42 -7.30 4.32 -19.00
C GLU A 42 -7.84 3.60 -17.75
N PHE A 43 -7.39 2.37 -17.50
CA PHE A 43 -7.77 1.62 -16.30
C PHE A 43 -7.23 2.29 -15.01
N LYS A 44 -5.98 2.77 -15.05
CA LYS A 44 -5.37 3.54 -13.94
C LYS A 44 -6.15 4.82 -13.66
N GLU A 45 -6.53 5.58 -14.69
CA GLU A 45 -7.33 6.81 -14.53
C GLU A 45 -8.71 6.53 -13.91
N VAL A 46 -9.39 5.47 -14.34
CA VAL A 46 -10.69 5.04 -13.79
C VAL A 46 -10.57 4.59 -12.33
N GLN A 47 -9.45 3.94 -11.97
CA GLN A 47 -9.18 3.52 -10.60
C GLN A 47 -8.92 4.72 -9.68
N VAL A 48 -8.16 5.71 -10.15
CA VAL A 48 -7.92 6.98 -9.43
C VAL A 48 -9.25 7.70 -9.20
N ALA A 49 -10.06 7.88 -10.24
CA ALA A 49 -11.36 8.54 -10.13
C ALA A 49 -12.28 7.86 -9.09
N TYR A 50 -12.33 6.52 -9.08
CA TYR A 50 -13.11 5.78 -8.09
C TYR A 50 -12.54 5.93 -6.67
N SER A 51 -11.21 5.97 -6.49
CA SER A 51 -10.59 6.10 -5.16
C SER A 51 -10.90 7.44 -4.48
N VAL A 52 -11.15 8.49 -5.28
CA VAL A 52 -11.52 9.83 -4.82
C VAL A 52 -13.03 9.92 -4.61
N LEU A 53 -13.82 9.45 -5.58
CA LEU A 53 -15.28 9.62 -5.55
C LEU A 53 -16.03 8.60 -4.67
N SER A 54 -15.40 7.50 -4.27
CA SER A 54 -15.99 6.49 -3.40
C SER A 54 -15.99 6.86 -1.91
N ASP A 55 -15.16 7.82 -1.52
CA ASP A 55 -15.01 8.31 -0.16
C ASP A 55 -15.65 9.70 -0.04
N GLU A 56 -16.55 9.87 0.91
CA GLU A 56 -17.34 11.10 1.07
C GLU A 56 -16.44 12.31 1.40
N GLU A 57 -15.40 12.15 2.23
CA GLU A 57 -14.50 13.25 2.62
C GLU A 57 -13.63 13.71 1.45
N LYS A 58 -13.14 12.75 0.66
CA LYS A 58 -12.34 13.06 -0.54
C LYS A 58 -13.18 13.65 -1.65
N ARG A 59 -14.40 13.14 -1.84
CA ARG A 59 -15.35 13.68 -2.80
C ARG A 59 -15.65 15.13 -2.49
N GLN A 60 -15.91 15.47 -1.22
CA GLN A 60 -16.10 16.85 -0.80
C GLN A 60 -14.86 17.71 -1.05
N THR A 61 -13.66 17.20 -0.77
CA THR A 61 -12.41 17.92 -1.04
C THR A 61 -12.22 18.18 -2.54
N TYR A 62 -12.51 17.18 -3.37
CA TYR A 62 -12.48 17.28 -4.83
C TYR A 62 -13.55 18.24 -5.38
N ASP A 63 -14.76 18.21 -4.83
CA ASP A 63 -15.85 19.10 -5.23
C ASP A 63 -15.57 20.56 -4.86
N LEU A 64 -14.81 20.80 -3.77
CA LEU A 64 -14.46 22.14 -3.28
C LEU A 64 -13.29 22.80 -4.02
N GLY A 65 -12.36 22.04 -4.59
CA GLY A 65 -11.22 22.65 -5.30
C GLY A 65 -10.52 21.78 -6.34
N GLY A 66 -11.23 20.80 -6.89
CA GLY A 66 -10.76 19.98 -8.01
C GLY A 66 -9.55 19.10 -7.67
N GLU A 67 -8.84 18.66 -8.72
CA GLU A 67 -7.59 17.89 -8.58
C GLU A 67 -6.54 18.68 -7.79
N ASP A 68 -6.49 20.01 -7.97
CA ASP A 68 -5.53 20.88 -7.30
C ASP A 68 -5.77 20.97 -5.78
N ALA A 69 -7.00 20.83 -5.28
CA ALA A 69 -7.27 20.77 -3.83
C ALA A 69 -6.82 19.45 -3.21
N LEU A 70 -6.83 18.36 -3.98
CA LEU A 70 -6.25 17.09 -3.57
C LEU A 70 -4.71 17.22 -3.40
N HIS A 71 -4.08 18.10 -4.18
CA HIS A 71 -2.64 18.39 -4.14
C HIS A 71 -2.28 19.57 -3.20
N GLY A 72 -3.20 20.49 -2.94
CA GLY A 72 -2.96 21.80 -2.30
C GLY A 72 -3.45 21.94 -0.86
N GLY A 73 -4.17 20.95 -0.32
CA GLY A 73 -4.62 20.95 1.08
C GLY A 73 -3.54 20.47 2.04
N GLY A 74 -2.55 21.33 2.37
CA GLY A 74 -1.83 21.35 3.66
C GLY A 74 -1.41 20.03 4.36
N GLY A 75 -1.23 18.93 3.65
CA GLY A 75 -1.02 17.60 4.23
C GLY A 75 -0.17 16.64 3.40
N PHE A 76 0.32 17.08 2.23
CA PHE A 76 1.27 16.32 1.41
C PHE A 76 2.64 17.02 1.39
N PRO A 77 3.75 16.30 1.66
CA PRO A 77 5.08 16.87 1.50
C PRO A 77 5.36 17.16 0.01
N PRO A 78 6.09 18.23 -0.31
CA PRO A 78 6.46 18.58 -1.68
C PRO A 78 7.44 17.53 -2.23
N GLY A 79 6.95 16.68 -3.14
CA GLY A 79 7.74 15.59 -3.72
C GLY A 79 6.94 14.59 -4.56
N PHE A 80 5.61 14.69 -4.58
CA PHE A 80 4.73 13.79 -5.34
C PHE A 80 4.62 14.14 -6.84
N SER A 81 5.76 14.39 -7.47
CA SER A 81 5.92 14.39 -8.93
C SER A 81 6.88 13.27 -9.31
N GLY A 82 6.48 12.03 -9.06
CA GLY A 82 7.31 10.86 -9.32
C GLY A 82 6.62 9.58 -8.91
N ASP A 83 6.20 8.82 -9.91
CA ASP A 83 5.99 7.37 -9.86
C ASP A 83 4.84 6.83 -8.98
N PHE A 84 3.65 6.79 -9.56
CA PHE A 84 2.44 6.13 -9.02
C PHE A 84 2.48 4.59 -9.11
N SER A 85 3.61 3.98 -9.46
CA SER A 85 3.77 2.52 -9.44
C SER A 85 3.88 1.96 -8.00
N ASP A 86 4.12 2.81 -7.00
CA ASP A 86 4.26 2.47 -5.58
C ASP A 86 2.98 2.70 -4.73
N LEU A 87 1.82 2.82 -5.40
CA LEU A 87 0.55 3.22 -4.76
C LEU A 87 -0.02 2.16 -3.80
N GLY A 88 0.42 0.90 -3.87
CA GLY A 88 -0.01 -0.16 -2.95
C GLY A 88 0.50 0.03 -1.52
N GLY A 89 1.73 0.52 -1.35
CA GLY A 89 2.35 0.74 -0.03
C GLY A 89 2.01 2.11 0.57
N ILE A 90 1.83 3.12 -0.29
CA ILE A 90 1.55 4.50 0.15
C ILE A 90 0.07 4.66 0.55
N PHE A 91 -0.87 4.00 -0.16
CA PHE A 91 -2.29 4.00 0.20
C PHE A 91 -2.53 3.39 1.59
N GLN A 92 -1.82 2.32 1.96
CA GLN A 92 -1.94 1.71 3.29
C GLN A 92 -1.36 2.59 4.42
N THR A 93 -0.36 3.40 4.10
CA THR A 93 0.27 4.34 5.04
C THR A 93 -0.58 5.59 5.26
N PHE A 94 -1.33 6.03 4.23
CA PHE A 94 -2.20 7.21 4.25
C PHE A 94 -3.65 6.93 4.69
N PHE A 95 -4.23 5.76 4.40
CA PHE A 95 -5.64 5.43 4.75
C PHE A 95 -5.84 4.83 6.15
N GLY A 96 -4.76 4.62 6.90
CA GLY A 96 -4.81 4.10 8.26
C GLY A 96 -4.61 5.17 9.32
N GLY A 97 -5.65 5.96 9.60
CA GLY A 97 -5.89 6.68 10.87
C GLY A 97 -4.83 7.70 11.31
N GLY A 98 -5.21 8.99 11.28
CA GLY A 98 -4.47 10.09 11.87
C GLY A 98 -4.24 9.90 13.38
N GLY A 99 -3.08 9.40 13.73
CA GLY A 99 -2.43 9.64 15.02
C GLY A 99 -1.07 10.25 14.71
N SER A 100 -0.65 11.24 15.49
CA SER A 100 0.70 11.80 15.45
C SER A 100 1.71 10.64 15.56
N ARG A 101 2.16 10.14 14.40
CA ARG A 101 3.20 9.11 14.33
C ARG A 101 4.48 9.85 14.67
N GLY A 102 4.84 9.79 15.95
CA GLY A 102 6.21 10.05 16.40
C GLY A 102 7.20 9.28 15.51
N PRO A 103 8.50 9.61 15.58
CA PRO A 103 9.52 9.08 14.68
C PRO A 103 9.33 7.59 14.46
N ALA A 104 9.16 7.19 13.19
CA ALA A 104 8.88 5.82 12.80
C ALA A 104 9.86 4.89 13.53
N SER A 105 9.33 3.93 14.29
CA SER A 105 10.16 3.04 15.09
C SER A 105 11.14 2.33 14.16
N ARG A 106 12.44 2.53 14.37
CA ARG A 106 13.49 1.82 13.62
C ARG A 106 13.49 0.31 13.91
N ALA A 107 12.78 -0.10 14.97
CA ALA A 107 12.49 -1.50 15.25
C ALA A 107 11.50 -2.05 14.20
N ARG A 108 12.02 -2.77 13.22
CA ARG A 108 11.22 -3.55 12.27
C ARG A 108 11.01 -4.95 12.82
N ARG A 109 9.83 -5.54 12.55
CA ARG A 109 9.57 -6.96 12.82
C ARG A 109 10.61 -7.79 12.05
N GLY A 110 11.17 -8.81 12.71
CA GLY A 110 12.03 -9.79 12.06
C GLY A 110 11.29 -10.58 10.99
N GLN A 111 12.01 -11.08 9.98
CA GLN A 111 11.43 -11.96 8.97
C GLN A 111 11.10 -13.33 9.57
N ASP A 112 10.07 -13.99 9.03
CA ASP A 112 9.69 -15.33 9.44
C ASP A 112 10.71 -16.35 8.89
N GLY A 113 11.26 -17.19 9.77
CA GLY A 113 12.18 -18.26 9.38
C GLY A 113 11.43 -19.57 9.13
N LEU A 114 11.59 -20.14 7.93
CA LEU A 114 11.02 -21.45 7.59
C LEU A 114 12.08 -22.53 7.75
N VAL A 115 11.82 -23.53 8.60
CA VAL A 115 12.69 -24.69 8.77
C VAL A 115 11.95 -25.97 8.41
N ALA A 116 12.46 -26.69 7.42
CA ALA A 116 11.89 -27.96 7.00
C ALA A 116 12.28 -29.08 7.97
N VAL A 117 11.30 -29.78 8.51
CA VAL A 117 11.51 -30.94 9.40
C VAL A 117 10.99 -32.19 8.70
N GLN A 118 11.87 -33.16 8.46
CA GLN A 118 11.45 -34.47 7.96
C GLN A 118 10.79 -35.28 9.08
N VAL A 119 9.57 -35.76 8.84
CA VAL A 119 8.80 -36.60 9.77
C VAL A 119 8.47 -37.94 9.13
N SER A 120 8.50 -39.01 9.94
CA SER A 120 8.06 -40.33 9.51
C SER A 120 6.54 -40.48 9.72
N LEU A 121 5.91 -41.46 9.06
CA LEU A 121 4.48 -41.73 9.23
C LEU A 121 4.14 -42.16 10.67
N ALA A 122 5.05 -42.88 11.34
CA ALA A 122 4.88 -43.24 12.74
C ALA A 122 4.94 -42.01 13.67
N ASP A 123 5.81 -41.05 13.38
CA ASP A 123 5.92 -39.80 14.15
C ASP A 123 4.61 -39.00 14.10
N VAL A 124 3.92 -39.03 12.95
CA VAL A 124 2.63 -38.35 12.77
C VAL A 124 1.50 -39.10 13.49
N ALA A 125 1.52 -40.43 13.45
CA ALA A 125 0.48 -41.26 14.04
C ALA A 125 0.51 -41.29 15.59
N PHE A 126 1.71 -41.29 16.17
CA PHE A 126 1.90 -41.45 17.62
C PHE A 126 2.44 -40.19 18.32
N GLY A 127 2.86 -39.19 17.55
CA GLY A 127 3.58 -38.02 18.05
C GLY A 127 5.06 -38.30 18.26
N ALA A 128 5.90 -37.29 18.04
CA ALA A 128 7.34 -37.37 18.28
C ALA A 128 7.92 -36.01 18.70
N THR A 129 8.98 -36.04 19.49
CA THR A 129 9.78 -34.85 19.84
C THR A 129 11.03 -34.81 18.97
N LYS A 130 11.23 -33.73 18.20
CA LYS A 130 12.42 -33.54 17.37
C LYS A 130 13.13 -32.23 17.72
N THR A 131 14.45 -32.28 17.75
CA THR A 131 15.29 -31.08 17.90
C THR A 131 15.49 -30.44 16.54
N VAL A 132 15.14 -29.16 16.42
CA VAL A 132 15.26 -28.40 15.18
C VAL A 132 16.39 -27.37 15.35
N PRO A 133 17.48 -27.45 14.56
CA PRO A 133 18.49 -26.40 14.56
C PRO A 133 17.91 -25.14 13.92
N ILE A 134 18.07 -24.00 14.61
CA ILE A 134 17.67 -22.69 14.09
C ILE A 134 18.89 -21.78 14.04
N ASP A 135 19.06 -21.08 12.93
CA ASP A 135 20.07 -20.04 12.80
C ASP A 135 19.44 -18.70 13.18
N THR A 136 19.99 -18.05 14.19
CA THR A 136 19.52 -16.76 14.69
C THR A 136 20.64 -15.75 14.69
N TYR A 137 20.33 -14.49 14.37
CA TYR A 137 21.28 -13.40 14.54
C TYR A 137 21.61 -13.22 16.02
N VAL A 138 22.89 -13.15 16.33
CA VAL A 138 23.42 -12.81 17.66
C VAL A 138 24.03 -11.42 17.63
N THR A 139 24.02 -10.74 18.77
CA THR A 139 24.61 -9.41 18.89
C THR A 139 26.11 -9.49 18.58
N CYS A 140 26.57 -8.67 17.63
CA CYS A 140 27.98 -8.60 17.28
C CYS A 140 28.80 -8.15 18.50
N THR A 141 29.82 -8.91 18.86
CA THR A 141 30.71 -8.60 20.00
C THR A 141 31.56 -7.35 19.78
N THR A 142 31.82 -6.97 18.53
CA THR A 142 32.67 -5.83 18.19
C THR A 142 31.92 -4.50 18.26
N CYS A 143 30.74 -4.42 17.65
CA CYS A 143 29.95 -3.18 17.59
C CYS A 143 28.80 -3.15 18.60
N GLY A 144 28.52 -4.24 19.31
CA GLY A 144 27.41 -4.32 20.26
C GLY A 144 26.03 -4.13 19.63
N GLY A 145 25.90 -4.31 18.31
CA GLY A 145 24.67 -4.03 17.57
C GLY A 145 24.47 -2.57 17.17
N SER A 146 25.46 -1.69 17.38
CA SER A 146 25.42 -0.29 16.91
C SER A 146 25.56 -0.15 15.40
N CYS A 147 26.05 -1.19 14.71
CA CYS A 147 26.43 -1.16 13.30
C CYS A 147 27.52 -0.11 12.97
N CYS A 148 28.23 0.41 13.98
CA CYS A 148 29.32 1.38 13.84
C CYS A 148 30.68 0.71 14.08
N ALA A 149 31.73 1.24 13.46
CA ALA A 149 33.10 0.85 13.78
C ALA A 149 33.47 1.34 15.20
N PRO A 150 34.38 0.66 15.91
CA PRO A 150 34.83 1.11 17.22
C PRO A 150 35.32 2.56 17.18
N GLY A 151 34.75 3.42 18.02
CA GLY A 151 35.09 4.85 18.07
C GLY A 151 34.34 5.74 17.06
N THR A 152 33.34 5.21 16.36
CA THR A 152 32.46 6.00 15.48
C THR A 152 31.02 5.98 15.99
N GLU A 153 30.30 7.08 15.77
CA GLU A 153 28.90 7.22 16.15
C GLU A 153 28.00 7.33 14.92
N PRO A 154 26.74 6.87 15.00
CA PRO A 154 25.79 7.02 13.91
C PRO A 154 25.50 8.51 13.70
N VAL A 155 25.74 9.00 12.48
CA VAL A 155 25.31 10.35 12.09
C VAL A 155 23.79 10.31 11.92
N THR A 156 23.08 10.96 12.83
CA THR A 156 21.62 11.05 12.87
C THR A 156 21.08 12.13 11.96
#